data_AF-A0A1N6D7H3-F1
#
_entry.id   AF-A0A1N6D7H3-F1
#
_cell.length_a   1.000
_cell.length_b   1.000
_cell.length_c   1.000
_cell.angle_alpha   90.00
_cell.angle_beta   90.00
_cell.angle_gamma   90.00
#
_symmetry.space_group_name_H-M   'P 1'
#
loop_
_entity.id
_entity.type
_entity.pdbx_description
1 polymer ?
#
loop_
_entity_poly.entity_id
_entity_poly.type
_entity_poly.pdbx_seq_one_letter_code
_entity_poly.pdbx_strand_id
1 'polypeptide(L)'
;MPSDHTPQHDPLERIFAYRAFDLRDRFPQPLETFRQALECLQSDNAYLPDMSGEIVAYLRGGRAVPIPEHLFIRQAGNSASVVQKNENDRVCNSVEAWLRETLSRENEDTVSASTVRPSRLNILLDQCDPNAPEPDDIQAWQNMGEVGREIIESPSREDIWDAAVKVMDETQARRWMKTSHPKLNGKTPNVFIEEDPTWVYELILQMGKERANG
;
A
#
# COMPACT_ATOMS: atom_id res chain seq x y z
N MET A 1 40.69 38.99 -14.75
CA MET A 1 39.35 38.46 -14.40
C MET A 1 39.27 37.06 -14.97
N PRO A 2 39.46 36.00 -14.19
CA PRO A 2 39.19 34.66 -14.69
C PRO A 2 37.67 34.51 -14.74
N SER A 3 37.14 34.15 -15.92
CA SER A 3 35.74 33.81 -16.08
C SER A 3 35.49 32.51 -15.34
N ASP A 4 34.66 32.55 -14.30
CA ASP A 4 34.12 31.33 -13.67
C ASP A 4 33.31 30.57 -14.72
N HIS A 5 33.93 29.57 -15.33
CA HIS A 5 33.25 28.56 -16.12
C HIS A 5 32.86 27.43 -15.17
N THR A 6 31.80 27.62 -14.41
CA THR A 6 31.11 26.49 -13.79
C THR A 6 30.57 25.63 -14.93
N PRO A 7 30.98 24.36 -15.08
CA PRO A 7 30.39 23.49 -16.09
C PRO A 7 28.90 23.40 -15.82
N GLN A 8 28.10 23.92 -16.74
CA GLN A 8 26.65 23.86 -16.68
C GLN A 8 26.26 22.41 -16.94
N HIS A 9 26.29 21.59 -15.88
CA HIS A 9 25.88 20.19 -15.93
C HIS A 9 24.43 20.13 -16.39
N ASP A 10 24.16 19.24 -17.35
CA ASP A 10 22.81 18.98 -17.80
C ASP A 10 21.95 18.54 -16.59
N PRO A 11 20.86 19.25 -16.26
CA PRO A 11 20.00 18.87 -15.13
C PRO A 11 19.52 17.42 -15.18
N LEU A 12 19.39 16.83 -16.37
CA LEU A 12 18.97 15.44 -16.54
C LEU A 12 19.99 14.42 -15.99
N GLU A 13 21.28 14.76 -15.89
CA GLU A 13 22.31 13.87 -15.32
C GLU A 13 22.09 13.58 -13.83
N ARG A 14 21.20 14.32 -13.18
CA ARG A 14 20.78 14.09 -11.79
C ARG A 14 19.85 12.89 -11.66
N ILE A 15 19.17 12.52 -12.74
CA ILE A 15 18.29 11.35 -12.80
C ILE A 15 19.17 10.11 -12.95
N PHE A 16 18.97 9.13 -12.09
CA PHE A 16 19.74 7.87 -12.16
C PHE A 16 18.87 6.65 -12.47
N ALA A 17 17.55 6.77 -12.36
CA ALA A 17 16.60 5.69 -12.65
C ALA A 17 15.20 6.26 -12.88
N TYR A 18 14.39 5.47 -13.56
CA TYR A 18 12.96 5.63 -13.69
C TYR A 18 12.23 4.42 -13.10
N ARG A 19 10.96 4.61 -12.74
CA ARG A 19 10.03 3.53 -12.42
C ARG A 19 8.69 3.83 -13.03
N ALA A 20 8.11 2.81 -13.67
CA ALA A 20 6.72 2.81 -14.09
C ALA A 20 5.87 2.09 -13.04
N PHE A 21 4.64 2.55 -12.87
CA PHE A 21 3.63 1.92 -12.03
C PHE A 21 2.36 1.74 -12.86
N ASP A 22 1.79 0.54 -12.84
CA ASP A 22 0.37 0.32 -13.12
C ASP A 22 -0.35 -0.03 -11.82
N LEU A 23 -1.64 -0.36 -11.86
CA LEU A 23 -2.41 -0.66 -10.66
C LEU A 23 -1.87 -1.87 -9.89
N ARG A 24 -1.10 -2.75 -10.53
CA ARG A 24 -0.56 -3.96 -9.91
C ARG A 24 0.92 -3.83 -9.53
N ASP A 25 1.59 -2.77 -9.96
CA ASP A 25 2.98 -2.44 -9.64
C ASP A 25 3.95 -3.60 -9.90
N ARG A 26 3.89 -4.19 -11.11
CA ARG A 26 4.66 -5.41 -11.46
C ARG A 26 5.75 -5.20 -12.49
N PHE A 27 6.01 -3.96 -12.90
CA PHE A 27 7.06 -3.69 -13.87
C PHE A 27 8.45 -3.94 -13.29
N PRO A 28 9.43 -4.31 -14.14
CA PRO A 28 10.81 -4.46 -13.72
C PRO A 28 11.39 -3.13 -13.22
N GLN A 29 12.26 -3.21 -12.21
CA GLN A 29 12.83 -2.05 -11.52
C GLN A 29 14.31 -2.28 -11.20
N PRO A 30 15.17 -1.24 -11.31
CA PRO A 30 14.90 0.09 -11.87
C PRO A 30 14.91 0.09 -13.42
N LEU A 31 14.31 1.12 -14.03
CA LEU A 31 14.39 1.37 -15.48
C LEU A 31 15.42 2.47 -15.76
N GLU A 32 16.17 2.37 -16.84
CA GLU A 32 17.28 3.29 -17.14
C GLU A 32 16.79 4.57 -17.84
N THR A 33 15.72 4.46 -18.63
CA THR A 33 15.21 5.58 -19.43
C THR A 33 13.71 5.77 -19.26
N PHE A 34 13.25 7.00 -19.49
CA PHE A 34 11.82 7.30 -19.56
C PHE A 34 11.12 6.44 -20.63
N ARG A 35 11.77 6.20 -21.78
CA ARG A 35 11.22 5.36 -22.85
C ARG A 35 10.91 3.94 -22.36
N GLN A 36 11.82 3.30 -21.64
CA GLN A 36 11.57 1.96 -21.08
C GLN A 36 10.38 1.96 -20.11
N ALA A 37 10.22 3.03 -19.32
CA ALA A 37 9.06 3.20 -18.43
C ALA A 37 7.75 3.39 -19.20
N LEU A 38 7.76 4.19 -20.26
CA LEU A 38 6.60 4.36 -21.13
C LEU A 38 6.23 3.05 -21.84
N GLU A 39 7.23 2.31 -22.34
CA GLU A 39 7.02 1.02 -23.00
C GLU A 39 6.48 -0.05 -22.04
N CYS A 40 6.78 0.03 -20.74
CA CYS A 40 6.14 -0.81 -19.73
C CYS A 40 4.62 -0.55 -19.68
N LEU A 41 4.20 0.72 -19.62
CA LEU A 41 2.77 1.09 -19.62
C LEU A 41 2.07 0.77 -20.95
N GLN A 42 2.81 0.72 -22.06
CA GLN A 42 2.30 0.34 -23.39
C GLN A 42 2.36 -1.17 -23.67
N SER A 43 2.82 -1.98 -22.71
CA SER A 43 2.93 -3.42 -22.88
C SER A 43 1.60 -4.13 -22.65
N ASP A 44 1.42 -5.29 -23.26
CA ASP A 44 0.24 -6.14 -23.05
C ASP A 44 0.10 -6.65 -21.60
N ASN A 45 1.19 -6.58 -20.83
CA ASN A 45 1.22 -6.99 -19.42
C ASN A 45 0.77 -5.88 -18.46
N ALA A 46 0.61 -4.65 -18.95
CA ALA A 46 0.16 -3.51 -18.15
C ALA A 46 -1.30 -3.67 -17.74
N TYR A 47 -1.61 -3.44 -16.48
CA TYR A 47 -2.96 -3.58 -15.94
C TYR A 47 -3.58 -2.20 -15.68
N LEU A 48 -4.55 -1.83 -16.53
CA LEU A 48 -5.26 -0.54 -16.50
C LEU A 48 -4.30 0.67 -16.47
N PRO A 49 -3.32 0.74 -17.39
CA PRO A 49 -2.30 1.80 -17.37
C PRO A 49 -2.87 3.18 -17.74
N ASP A 50 -4.01 3.23 -18.41
CA ASP A 50 -4.77 4.44 -18.74
C ASP A 50 -5.44 5.10 -17.53
N MET A 51 -5.78 4.31 -16.50
CA MET A 51 -6.40 4.82 -15.26
C MET A 51 -5.41 5.01 -14.11
N SER A 52 -4.28 4.30 -14.12
CA SER A 52 -3.38 4.21 -12.96
C SER A 52 -1.90 4.39 -13.28
N GLY A 53 -1.56 4.55 -14.56
CA GLY A 53 -0.21 4.63 -15.07
C GLY A 53 0.54 5.84 -14.52
N GLU A 54 1.67 5.58 -13.85
CA GLU A 54 2.58 6.62 -13.39
C GLU A 54 4.01 6.31 -13.82
N ILE A 55 4.78 7.35 -14.11
CA ILE A 55 6.22 7.25 -14.30
C ILE A 55 6.89 8.24 -13.37
N VAL A 56 7.93 7.78 -12.66
CA VAL A 56 8.69 8.58 -11.71
C VAL A 56 10.16 8.56 -12.08
N ALA A 57 10.79 9.73 -12.09
CA ALA A 57 12.23 9.89 -12.21
C ALA A 57 12.87 10.00 -10.82
N TYR A 58 13.81 9.12 -10.51
CA TYR A 58 14.58 9.15 -9.26
C TYR A 58 15.84 9.97 -9.42
N LEU A 59 16.02 10.92 -8.50
CA LEU A 59 17.17 11.81 -8.44
C LEU A 59 18.17 11.33 -7.40
N ARG A 60 19.45 11.61 -7.65
CA ARG A 60 20.49 11.45 -6.63
C ARG A 60 20.14 12.29 -5.39
N GLY A 61 20.33 11.70 -4.20
CA GLY A 61 19.99 12.34 -2.92
C GLY A 61 18.58 12.01 -2.38
N GLY A 62 17.97 10.90 -2.81
CA GLY A 62 16.72 10.39 -2.22
C GLY A 62 15.45 11.15 -2.61
N ARG A 63 15.53 11.99 -3.65
CA ARG A 63 14.40 12.74 -4.20
C ARG A 63 13.83 12.03 -5.43
N ALA A 64 12.58 12.32 -5.73
CA ALA A 64 11.89 11.82 -6.90
C ALA A 64 11.06 12.94 -7.57
N VAL A 65 10.82 12.80 -8.86
CA VAL A 65 9.98 13.69 -9.66
C VAL A 65 8.93 12.83 -10.37
N PRO A 66 7.67 12.87 -9.92
CA PRO A 66 6.56 12.26 -10.64
C PRO A 66 6.36 12.98 -11.98
N ILE A 67 6.33 12.23 -13.07
CA ILE A 67 6.15 12.81 -14.41
C ILE A 67 4.64 13.00 -14.64
N PRO A 68 4.19 14.19 -15.08
CA PRO A 68 2.78 14.46 -15.28
C PRO A 68 2.16 13.49 -16.29
N GLU A 69 1.09 12.81 -15.86
CA GLU A 69 0.42 11.78 -16.66
C GLU A 69 -0.11 12.31 -17.99
N HIS A 70 -0.57 13.56 -18.04
CA HIS A 70 -1.12 14.17 -19.26
C HIS A 70 -0.09 14.28 -20.41
N LEU A 71 1.21 14.09 -20.13
CA LEU A 71 2.26 14.03 -21.14
C LEU A 71 2.25 12.70 -21.90
N PHE A 72 1.77 11.61 -21.28
CA PHE A 72 1.82 10.25 -21.83
C PHE A 72 0.49 9.48 -21.75
N ILE A 73 -0.55 10.04 -21.14
CA ILE A 73 -1.93 9.56 -21.12
C ILE A 73 -2.82 10.63 -21.75
N ARG A 74 -3.51 10.25 -22.84
CA ARG A 74 -4.47 11.10 -23.54
C ARG A 74 -5.86 10.89 -22.97
N GLN A 75 -6.51 11.99 -22.61
CA GLN A 75 -7.92 12.02 -22.27
C GLN A 75 -8.75 12.36 -23.51
N ALA A 76 -9.74 11.54 -23.84
CA ALA A 76 -10.68 11.75 -24.94
C ALA A 76 -12.11 11.53 -24.44
N GLY A 77 -12.72 12.58 -23.89
CA GLY A 77 -14.05 12.50 -23.29
C GLY A 77 -14.03 11.65 -22.01
N ASN A 78 -14.81 10.58 -21.99
CA ASN A 78 -14.93 9.65 -20.85
C ASN A 78 -13.92 8.48 -20.92
N SER A 79 -12.89 8.58 -21.74
CA SER A 79 -11.91 7.51 -21.92
C SER A 79 -10.50 8.06 -21.89
N ALA A 80 -9.63 7.37 -21.16
CA ALA A 80 -8.20 7.61 -21.13
C ALA A 80 -7.48 6.53 -21.96
N SER A 81 -6.34 6.87 -22.52
CA SER A 81 -5.44 5.87 -23.11
C SER A 81 -3.99 6.33 -23.04
N VAL A 82 -3.08 5.40 -22.75
CA VAL A 82 -1.64 5.65 -22.92
C VAL A 82 -1.37 5.95 -24.40
N VAL A 83 -0.50 6.92 -24.67
CA VAL A 83 -0.09 7.25 -26.05
C VAL A 83 0.39 6.02 -26.82
N GLN A 84 0.22 6.02 -28.14
CA GLN A 84 0.68 4.91 -28.97
C GLN A 84 2.21 4.92 -29.15
N LYS A 85 2.82 3.76 -29.42
CA LYS A 85 4.28 3.61 -29.56
C LYS A 85 4.90 4.51 -30.64
N ASN A 86 4.15 4.83 -31.70
CA ASN A 86 4.59 5.74 -32.76
C ASN A 86 4.73 7.20 -32.27
N GLU A 87 4.23 7.52 -31.09
CA GLU A 87 4.33 8.85 -30.48
C GLU A 87 5.47 8.97 -29.47
N ASN A 88 6.18 7.88 -29.19
CA ASN A 88 7.17 7.82 -28.12
C ASN A 88 8.25 8.89 -28.27
N ASP A 89 8.72 9.17 -29.48
CA ASP A 89 9.74 10.20 -29.71
C ASP A 89 9.25 11.60 -29.31
N ARG A 90 8.01 11.95 -29.69
CA ARG A 90 7.39 13.22 -29.34
C ARG A 90 7.21 13.34 -27.83
N VAL A 91 6.74 12.28 -27.18
CA VAL A 91 6.52 12.28 -25.73
C VAL A 91 7.83 12.31 -24.96
N CYS A 92 8.84 11.54 -25.37
CA CYS A 92 10.18 11.60 -24.77
C CYS A 92 10.75 13.02 -24.83
N ASN A 93 10.70 13.68 -25.99
CA ASN A 93 11.19 15.06 -26.13
C ASN A 93 10.41 16.04 -25.25
N SER A 94 9.10 15.87 -25.14
CA SER A 94 8.24 16.75 -24.30
C SER A 94 8.54 16.56 -22.82
N VAL A 95 8.72 15.31 -22.38
CA VAL A 95 9.07 14.97 -20.99
C VAL A 95 10.49 15.42 -20.65
N GLU A 96 11.45 15.27 -21.56
CA GLU A 96 12.81 15.79 -21.35
C GLU A 96 12.82 17.30 -21.21
N ALA A 97 12.09 18.03 -22.06
CA ALA A 97 11.97 19.48 -21.94
C ALA A 97 11.35 19.88 -20.60
N TRP A 98 10.27 19.21 -20.19
CA TRP A 98 9.62 19.42 -18.90
C TRP A 98 10.54 19.10 -17.71
N LEU A 99 11.29 17.98 -17.77
CA LEU A 99 12.24 17.61 -16.73
C LEU A 99 13.38 18.62 -16.61
N ARG A 100 13.92 19.12 -17.73
CA ARG A 100 14.95 20.17 -17.72
C ARG A 100 14.47 21.43 -17.03
N GLU A 101 13.26 21.88 -17.37
CA GLU A 101 12.64 23.04 -16.72
C GLU A 101 12.42 22.80 -15.22
N THR A 102 11.80 21.67 -14.87
CA THR A 102 11.47 21.28 -13.49
C THR A 102 12.71 21.17 -12.62
N LEU A 103 13.76 20.50 -13.11
CA LEU A 103 15.01 20.30 -12.37
C LEU A 103 15.85 21.58 -12.27
N SER A 104 15.63 22.56 -13.16
CA SER A 104 16.29 23.87 -13.09
C SER A 104 15.67 24.79 -12.02
N ARG A 105 14.41 24.53 -11.63
CA ARG A 105 13.67 25.32 -10.64
C ARG A 105 13.97 24.93 -9.18
N GLU A 106 14.83 23.92 -8.95
CA GLU A 106 15.28 23.39 -7.65
C GLU A 106 14.48 23.88 -6.44
N ASN A 107 13.36 23.23 -6.10
CA ASN A 107 12.86 23.00 -4.72
C ASN A 107 11.34 22.71 -4.59
N GLU A 108 10.48 23.07 -5.56
CA GLU A 108 9.02 22.91 -5.36
C GLU A 108 8.45 21.56 -5.82
N ASP A 109 8.98 20.97 -6.90
CA ASP A 109 8.33 19.84 -7.58
C ASP A 109 8.95 18.46 -7.26
N THR A 110 9.97 18.43 -6.40
CA THR A 110 10.60 17.17 -5.98
C THR A 110 9.96 16.62 -4.71
N VAL A 111 9.59 15.35 -4.71
CA VAL A 111 9.04 14.65 -3.54
C VAL A 111 10.09 13.73 -2.92
N SER A 112 9.85 13.29 -1.68
CA SER A 112 10.65 12.20 -1.10
C SER A 112 10.41 10.92 -1.87
N ALA A 113 11.47 10.24 -2.33
CA ALA A 113 11.34 8.97 -3.05
C ALA A 113 10.59 7.90 -2.22
N SER A 114 10.67 7.97 -0.89
CA SER A 114 9.96 7.05 0.01
C SER A 114 8.44 7.21 0.01
N THR A 115 7.91 8.30 -0.56
CA THR A 115 6.46 8.60 -0.62
C THR A 115 5.80 8.16 -1.93
N VAL A 116 6.58 7.61 -2.86
CA VAL A 116 6.13 7.04 -4.13
C VAL A 116 6.09 5.51 -3.94
N ARG A 117 5.03 4.74 -3.69
CA ARG A 117 3.53 4.77 -3.69
C ARG A 117 3.08 3.64 -2.72
N PRO A 118 1.81 3.54 -2.25
CA PRO A 118 0.79 2.74 -2.97
C PRO A 118 -0.62 3.33 -2.81
N SER A 119 -1.20 3.85 -3.88
CA SER A 119 -2.50 4.55 -3.90
C SER A 119 -2.55 5.73 -2.93
N ARG A 120 -2.66 6.96 -3.43
CA ARG A 120 -3.31 7.98 -2.61
C ARG A 120 -4.79 7.58 -2.52
N LEU A 121 -5.11 6.70 -1.58
CA LEU A 121 -6.45 6.59 -1.00
C LEU A 121 -7.01 8.01 -0.84
N ASN A 122 -6.19 8.95 -0.41
CA ASN A 122 -6.51 10.37 -0.32
C ASN A 122 -7.01 11.05 -1.61
N ILE A 123 -6.50 10.72 -2.81
CA ILE A 123 -7.00 11.32 -4.09
C ILE A 123 -8.33 10.69 -4.48
N LEU A 124 -8.49 9.38 -4.25
CA LEU A 124 -9.76 8.70 -4.45
C LEU A 124 -10.82 9.15 -3.42
N LEU A 125 -10.42 9.38 -2.17
CA LEU A 125 -11.24 9.94 -1.10
C LEU A 125 -11.65 11.40 -1.36
N ASP A 126 -10.77 12.21 -1.96
CA ASP A 126 -11.08 13.60 -2.36
C ASP A 126 -12.18 13.65 -3.43
N GLN A 127 -12.35 12.57 -4.20
CA GLN A 127 -13.38 12.41 -5.22
C GLN A 127 -14.64 11.71 -4.68
N CYS A 128 -14.64 11.19 -3.45
CA CYS A 128 -15.82 10.61 -2.83
C CYS A 128 -16.74 11.70 -2.28
N ASP A 129 -18.06 11.58 -2.51
CA ASP A 129 -19.04 12.43 -1.83
C ASP A 129 -19.15 11.99 -0.36
N PRO A 130 -18.78 12.84 0.62
CA PRO A 130 -18.90 12.50 2.04
C PRO A 130 -20.35 12.34 2.51
N ASN A 131 -21.33 12.74 1.70
CA ASN A 131 -22.76 12.60 1.95
C ASN A 131 -23.41 11.47 1.15
N ALA A 132 -22.63 10.65 0.45
CA ALA A 132 -23.16 9.47 -0.23
C ALA A 132 -23.87 8.57 0.80
N PRO A 133 -25.10 8.11 0.53
CA PRO A 133 -25.77 7.17 1.43
C PRO A 133 -24.94 5.89 1.52
N GLU A 134 -24.70 5.40 2.73
CA GLU A 134 -24.07 4.08 2.91
C GLU A 134 -24.97 3.02 2.24
N PRO A 135 -24.42 2.20 1.33
CA PRO A 135 -25.14 1.05 0.80
C PRO A 135 -25.53 0.11 1.94
N ASP A 136 -26.74 -0.44 1.89
CA ASP A 136 -27.24 -1.41 2.88
C ASP A 136 -26.26 -2.60 3.10
N ASP A 137 -25.49 -2.93 2.07
CA ASP A 137 -24.49 -4.00 2.07
C ASP A 137 -23.27 -3.70 2.96
N ILE A 138 -22.94 -2.43 3.22
CA ILE A 138 -21.81 -2.04 4.09
C ILE A 138 -22.11 -2.39 5.54
N GLN A 139 -23.33 -2.15 6.01
CA GLN A 139 -23.73 -2.58 7.36
C GLN A 139 -23.70 -4.10 7.51
N ALA A 140 -24.11 -4.84 6.48
CA ALA A 140 -24.01 -6.30 6.49
C ALA A 140 -22.54 -6.77 6.56
N TRP A 141 -21.63 -6.10 5.85
CA TRP A 141 -20.20 -6.39 5.87
C TRP A 141 -19.52 -6.01 7.19
N GLN A 142 -19.85 -4.86 7.79
CA GLN A 142 -19.34 -4.45 9.10
C GLN A 142 -19.77 -5.39 10.24
N ASN A 143 -20.94 -6.00 10.09
CA ASN A 143 -21.46 -6.99 11.04
C ASN A 143 -21.03 -8.44 10.70
N MET A 144 -20.24 -8.63 9.62
CA MET A 144 -19.71 -9.93 9.24
C MET A 144 -18.51 -10.26 10.13
N GLY A 145 -18.45 -11.47 10.69
CA GLY A 145 -17.29 -11.94 11.45
C GLY A 145 -16.01 -11.98 10.61
N GLU A 146 -14.84 -12.00 11.24
CA GLU A 146 -13.55 -12.14 10.54
C GLU A 146 -13.52 -13.45 9.74
N VAL A 147 -13.72 -13.37 8.43
CA VAL A 147 -13.61 -14.51 7.51
C VAL A 147 -12.17 -14.69 7.03
N GLY A 148 -11.71 -15.95 6.92
CA GLY A 148 -10.38 -16.28 6.39
C GLY A 148 -9.23 -16.35 7.41
N ARG A 149 -9.51 -16.20 8.71
CA ARG A 149 -8.62 -16.58 9.83
C ARG A 149 -9.15 -17.79 10.58
N GLU A 150 -9.91 -18.63 9.91
CA GLU A 150 -10.44 -19.85 10.51
C GLU A 150 -9.25 -20.75 10.82
N ILE A 151 -9.08 -21.08 12.11
CA ILE A 151 -8.04 -22.02 12.51
C ILE A 151 -8.42 -23.37 11.88
N ILE A 152 -7.65 -23.79 10.87
CA ILE A 152 -7.90 -24.98 10.05
C ILE A 152 -7.97 -26.25 10.92
N GLU A 153 -7.34 -26.22 12.11
CA GLU A 153 -7.39 -27.26 13.13
C GLU A 153 -7.75 -26.64 14.49
N SER A 154 -8.87 -27.07 15.09
CA SER A 154 -9.26 -26.60 16.42
C SER A 154 -8.12 -26.77 17.44
N PRO A 155 -7.80 -25.74 18.26
CA PRO A 155 -6.67 -25.81 19.19
C PRO A 155 -6.88 -26.91 20.23
N SER A 156 -5.81 -27.65 20.54
CA SER A 156 -5.84 -28.68 21.58
C SER A 156 -5.94 -28.06 22.98
N ARG A 157 -6.28 -28.87 23.99
CA ARG A 157 -6.31 -28.40 25.38
C ARG A 157 -4.92 -27.93 25.82
N GLU A 158 -3.88 -28.58 25.32
CA GLU A 158 -2.47 -28.23 25.53
C GLU A 158 -2.14 -26.86 24.92
N ASP A 159 -2.58 -26.59 23.69
CA ASP A 159 -2.37 -25.28 23.03
C ASP A 159 -3.05 -24.14 23.81
N ILE A 160 -4.27 -24.39 24.29
CA ILE A 160 -5.04 -23.45 25.12
C ILE A 160 -4.34 -23.21 26.46
N TRP A 161 -3.80 -24.28 27.06
CA TRP A 161 -3.04 -24.19 28.30
C TRP A 161 -1.77 -23.35 28.13
N ASP A 162 -0.98 -23.65 27.11
CA ASP A 162 0.28 -22.95 26.84
C ASP A 162 0.04 -21.47 26.53
N ALA A 163 -1.01 -21.16 25.77
CA ALA A 163 -1.42 -19.78 25.52
C ALA A 163 -1.83 -19.05 26.81
N ALA A 164 -2.60 -19.71 27.70
CA ALA A 164 -2.97 -19.12 28.98
C ALA A 164 -1.75 -18.83 29.85
N VAL A 165 -0.83 -19.80 29.98
CA VAL A 165 0.41 -19.61 30.76
C VAL A 165 1.24 -18.46 30.20
N LYS A 166 1.33 -18.35 28.87
CA LYS A 166 2.06 -17.26 28.21
C LYS A 166 1.48 -15.88 28.48
N VAL A 167 0.15 -15.76 28.58
CA VAL A 167 -0.55 -14.47 28.74
C VAL A 167 -0.62 -14.01 30.20
N MET A 168 -0.75 -14.93 31.16
CA MET A 168 -1.04 -14.58 32.55
C MET A 168 -0.21 -15.32 33.60
N ASP A 169 0.87 -15.99 33.21
CA ASP A 169 1.68 -16.86 34.06
C ASP A 169 0.91 -18.07 34.60
N GLU A 170 1.65 -19.11 34.97
CA GLU A 170 1.07 -20.41 35.33
C GLU A 170 0.07 -20.33 36.50
N THR A 171 0.37 -19.51 37.51
CA THR A 171 -0.47 -19.39 38.70
C THR A 171 -1.81 -18.70 38.39
N GLN A 172 -1.81 -17.65 37.56
CA GLN A 172 -3.07 -16.98 37.19
C GLN A 172 -3.83 -17.81 36.16
N ALA A 173 -3.15 -18.49 35.23
CA ALA A 173 -3.76 -19.40 34.26
C ALA A 173 -4.52 -20.53 34.97
N ARG A 174 -3.88 -21.19 35.96
CA ARG A 174 -4.52 -22.22 36.82
C ARG A 174 -5.80 -21.72 37.47
N ARG A 175 -5.80 -20.47 37.96
CA ARG A 175 -6.95 -19.85 38.62
C ARG A 175 -8.04 -19.49 37.62
N TRP A 176 -7.67 -18.84 36.52
CA TRP A 176 -8.59 -18.39 35.49
C TRP A 176 -9.33 -19.56 34.84
N MET A 177 -8.62 -20.64 34.51
CA MET A 177 -9.20 -21.86 33.90
C MET A 177 -10.28 -22.53 34.77
N LYS A 178 -10.26 -22.29 36.08
CA LYS A 178 -11.23 -22.82 37.06
C LYS A 178 -12.27 -21.80 37.51
N THR A 179 -12.17 -20.55 37.07
CA THR A 179 -13.08 -19.48 37.48
C THR A 179 -14.17 -19.31 36.43
N SER A 180 -15.41 -19.15 36.87
CA SER A 180 -16.54 -18.87 35.98
C SER A 180 -16.30 -17.57 35.22
N HIS A 181 -16.50 -17.57 33.90
CA HIS A 181 -16.27 -16.41 33.07
C HIS A 181 -17.59 -15.89 32.44
N PRO A 182 -17.93 -14.59 32.55
CA PRO A 182 -19.16 -14.04 31.98
C PRO A 182 -19.30 -14.26 30.47
N LYS A 183 -18.20 -14.12 29.71
CA LYS A 183 -18.16 -14.39 28.26
C LYS A 183 -18.28 -15.87 27.88
N LEU A 184 -18.32 -16.77 28.87
CA LEU A 184 -18.52 -18.22 28.70
C LEU A 184 -19.86 -18.65 29.35
N ASN A 185 -20.85 -17.76 29.40
CA ASN A 185 -22.16 -18.00 30.02
C ASN A 185 -22.07 -18.47 31.48
N GLY A 186 -21.07 -18.00 32.23
CA GLY A 186 -20.84 -18.39 33.62
C GLY A 186 -20.18 -19.76 33.80
N LYS A 187 -19.85 -20.49 32.72
CA LYS A 187 -19.04 -21.71 32.78
C LYS A 187 -17.57 -21.38 33.03
N THR A 188 -16.82 -22.37 33.50
CA THR A 188 -15.36 -22.26 33.60
C THR A 188 -14.72 -22.58 32.25
N PRO A 189 -13.57 -21.97 31.90
CA PRO A 189 -12.84 -22.30 30.67
C PRO A 189 -12.55 -23.80 30.54
N ASN A 190 -12.19 -24.49 31.64
CA ASN A 190 -11.95 -25.93 31.63
C ASN A 190 -13.13 -26.78 31.14
N VAL A 191 -14.36 -26.34 31.43
CA VAL A 191 -15.58 -27.03 30.99
C VAL A 191 -15.94 -26.61 29.56
N PHE A 192 -15.72 -25.34 29.22
CA PHE A 192 -16.10 -24.80 27.91
C PHE A 192 -15.21 -25.28 26.76
N ILE A 193 -13.97 -25.71 27.05
CA ILE A 193 -13.06 -26.30 26.03
C ILE A 193 -13.68 -27.51 25.32
N GLU A 194 -14.54 -28.28 25.99
CA GLU A 194 -15.20 -29.43 25.37
C GLU A 194 -16.34 -29.02 24.42
N GLU A 195 -16.84 -27.78 24.54
CA GLU A 195 -17.91 -27.24 23.71
C GLU A 195 -17.35 -26.43 22.53
N ASP A 196 -16.41 -25.53 22.81
CA ASP A 196 -15.75 -24.71 21.81
C ASP A 196 -14.33 -24.33 22.27
N PRO A 197 -13.32 -25.14 21.90
CA PRO A 197 -11.92 -24.87 22.27
C PRO A 197 -11.38 -23.60 21.62
N THR A 198 -11.85 -23.28 20.41
CA THR A 198 -11.43 -22.09 19.66
C THR A 198 -11.83 -20.82 20.39
N TRP A 199 -13.07 -20.73 20.89
CA TRP A 199 -13.55 -19.57 21.63
C TRP A 199 -12.74 -19.30 22.91
N VAL A 200 -12.36 -20.36 23.64
CA VAL A 200 -11.52 -20.23 24.83
C VAL A 200 -10.13 -19.72 24.46
N TYR A 201 -9.56 -20.22 23.36
CA TYR A 201 -8.26 -19.78 22.85
C TYR A 201 -8.28 -18.30 22.43
N GLU A 202 -9.28 -17.86 21.67
CA GLU A 202 -9.44 -16.47 21.27
C GLU A 202 -9.60 -15.52 22.44
N LEU A 203 -10.36 -15.93 23.47
CA LEU A 203 -10.55 -15.16 24.68
C LEU A 203 -9.21 -14.93 25.42
N ILE A 204 -8.32 -15.92 25.43
CA ILE A 204 -6.97 -15.79 25.98
C ILE A 204 -6.14 -14.78 25.18
N LEU A 205 -6.19 -14.85 23.84
CA LEU A 205 -5.47 -13.91 22.97
C LEU A 205 -5.97 -12.48 23.14
N GLN A 206 -7.28 -12.28 23.29
CA GLN A 206 -7.89 -10.96 23.54
C GLN A 206 -7.35 -10.34 24.84
N MET A 207 -7.30 -11.12 25.93
CA MET A 207 -6.74 -10.65 27.21
C MET A 207 -5.25 -10.30 27.09
N GLY A 208 -4.50 -11.02 26.25
CA GLY A 208 -3.09 -10.70 25.98
C GLY A 208 -2.91 -9.35 25.27
N LYS A 209 -3.79 -9.04 24.29
CA LYS A 209 -3.78 -7.74 23.60
C LYS A 209 -4.15 -6.59 24.53
N GLU A 210 -5.13 -6.79 25.42
CA GLU A 210 -5.55 -5.79 26.41
C GLU A 210 -4.43 -5.46 27.41
N ARG A 211 -3.62 -6.45 27.80
CA ARG A 211 -2.46 -6.26 28.69
C ARG A 211 -1.25 -5.61 28.02
N ALA A 212 -1.09 -5.76 26.71
CA ALA A 212 0.03 -5.17 25.97
C ALA A 212 -0.19 -3.68 25.61
N ASN A 213 -1.44 -3.23 25.62
CA ASN A 213 -1.84 -1.86 25.26
C ASN A 213 -2.14 -0.96 26.48
N GLY A 214 -1.95 -1.45 27.70
CA GLY A 214 -2.11 -0.71 28.96
C GLY A 214 -0.79 -0.59 29.70
#